data_AF-A0A531JCJ4-F1
#
_entry.id   AF-A0A531JCJ4-F1
#
_cell.length_a   1.000
_cell.length_b   1.000
_cell.length_c   1.000
_cell.angle_alpha   90.00
_cell.angle_beta   90.00
_cell.angle_gamma   90.00
#
_symmetry.space_group_name_H-M   'P 1'
#
loop_
_entity.id
_entity.type
_entity.pdbx_description
1 polymer ?
#
loop_
_entity_poly.entity_id
_entity_poly.type
_entity_poly.pdbx_seq_one_letter_code
_entity_poly.pdbx_strand_id
1 'polypeptide(L)'
;PEPFVLFTNFGAAALEFEIRVFLADVLNGNIVQNDIRFAVLDAFADQHIEIPSAPRAVVETKKDEAWPIDDDKIEVDFAEQEQAKAEAVA
;
A
#
# COMPACT_ATOMS: atom_id res chain seq x y z
N PRO A 1 16.31 21.00 28.61
CA PRO A 1 14.87 21.35 28.76
C PRO A 1 14.08 20.08 29.04
N GLU A 2 12.95 20.17 29.76
CA GLU A 2 12.14 19.00 30.07
C GLU A 2 11.42 18.48 28.81
N PRO A 3 11.26 17.15 28.68
CA PRO A 3 10.41 16.55 27.66
C PRO A 3 8.99 17.10 27.72
N PHE A 4 8.38 17.32 26.55
CA PHE A 4 7.01 17.80 26.47
C PHE A 4 6.26 17.13 25.33
N VAL A 5 4.99 16.80 25.56
CA VAL A 5 4.06 16.30 24.54
C VAL A 5 3.01 17.36 24.27
N LEU A 6 2.97 17.85 23.03
CA LEU A 6 2.01 18.85 22.57
C LEU A 6 0.90 18.14 21.80
N PHE A 7 -0.36 18.35 22.17
CA PHE A 7 -1.48 18.06 21.29
C PHE A 7 -1.57 19.18 20.24
N THR A 8 -1.21 18.87 19.00
CA THR A 8 -1.00 19.88 17.96
C THR A 8 -2.30 20.25 17.25
N ASN A 9 -3.12 19.26 16.90
CA ASN A 9 -4.32 19.49 16.11
C ASN A 9 -5.31 18.31 16.13
N PHE A 10 -6.56 18.60 15.77
CA PHE A 10 -7.49 17.61 15.24
C PHE A 10 -7.20 17.42 13.75
N GLY A 11 -6.43 16.39 13.40
CA GLY A 11 -6.11 16.05 12.01
C GLY A 11 -7.29 15.45 11.27
N ALA A 12 -7.19 15.36 9.94
CA ALA A 12 -8.29 14.90 9.08
C ALA A 12 -8.70 13.44 9.32
N ALA A 13 -7.78 12.62 9.83
CA ALA A 13 -8.00 11.19 10.09
C ALA A 13 -7.55 10.74 11.48
N ALA A 14 -6.92 11.61 12.27
CA ALA A 14 -6.31 11.26 13.56
C ALA A 14 -6.12 12.50 14.44
N LEU A 15 -5.95 12.29 15.75
CA LEU A 15 -5.41 13.30 16.66
C LEU A 15 -3.90 13.39 16.46
N GLU A 16 -3.36 14.60 16.32
CA GLU A 16 -1.94 14.82 16.08
C GLU A 16 -1.24 15.27 17.37
N PHE A 17 -0.11 14.63 17.69
CA PHE A 17 0.72 14.94 18.85
C PHE A 17 2.18 15.10 18.43
N GLU A 18 2.90 16.01 19.09
CA GLU A 18 4.32 16.23 18.90
C GLU A 18 5.07 15.98 20.21
N ILE A 19 6.10 15.14 20.16
CA ILE A 19 6.99 14.86 21.30
C ILE A 19 8.27 15.65 21.12
N ARG A 20 8.56 16.55 22.05
CA ARG A 20 9.76 17.39 22.06
C ARG A 20 10.71 16.94 23.16
N VAL A 21 11.91 16.53 22.77
CA VAL A 21 12.98 16.11 23.67
C VAL A 21 14.30 16.72 23.22
N PHE A 22 15.18 17.01 24.18
CA PHE A 22 16.51 17.54 23.92
C PHE A 22 17.55 16.48 24.28
N LEU A 23 18.43 16.17 23.33
CA LEU A 23 19.50 15.20 23.50
C LEU A 23 20.84 15.92 23.61
N ALA A 24 21.71 15.41 24.49
CA ALA A 24 23.07 15.90 24.61
C ALA A 24 23.95 15.45 23.43
N ASP A 25 23.67 14.28 22.87
CA ASP A 25 24.37 13.72 21.71
C ASP A 25 23.43 13.62 20.51
N VAL A 26 23.72 14.41 19.48
CA VAL A 26 22.93 14.48 18.25
C VAL A 26 23.11 13.25 17.37
N LEU A 27 24.22 12.51 17.48
CA LEU A 27 24.47 11.30 16.70
C LEU A 27 23.52 10.16 17.08
N ASN A 28 23.02 10.18 18.32
CA ASN A 28 22.05 9.20 18.82
C ASN A 28 20.60 9.55 18.50
N GLY A 29 20.35 10.69 17.82
CA GLY A 29 18.99 11.20 17.58
C GLY A 29 18.06 10.18 16.92
N ASN A 30 18.52 9.49 15.89
CA ASN A 30 17.71 8.50 15.17
C ASN A 30 17.37 7.28 16.02
N ILE A 31 18.32 6.81 16.84
CA ILE A 31 18.12 5.65 17.72
C ILE A 31 17.07 5.98 18.77
N VAL A 32 17.25 7.11 19.48
CA VAL A 32 16.31 7.55 20.51
C VAL A 32 14.92 7.80 19.93
N GLN A 33 14.83 8.41 18.74
CA GLN A 33 13.54 8.65 18.10
C GLN A 33 12.83 7.34 17.72
N ASN A 34 13.58 6.33 17.28
CA ASN A 34 13.05 5.01 16.98
C ASN A 34 12.53 4.31 18.24
N ASP A 35 13.32 4.31 19.32
CA ASP A 35 12.96 3.68 20.59
C ASP A 35 11.70 4.29 21.18
N ILE A 36 11.57 5.63 21.11
CA ILE A 36 10.35 6.34 21.53
C ILE A 36 9.13 5.88 20.73
N ARG A 37 9.26 5.72 19.40
CA ARG A 37 8.14 5.25 18.55
C ARG A 37 7.68 3.85 18.92
N PHE A 38 8.62 2.92 19.15
CA PHE A 38 8.28 1.56 19.58
C PHE A 38 7.64 1.54 20.97
N ALA A 39 8.17 2.30 21.93
CA ALA A 39 7.57 2.43 23.25
C ALA A 39 6.14 3.00 23.20
N VAL A 40 5.88 3.97 22.32
CA VAL A 40 4.53 4.50 22.10
C VAL A 40 3.60 3.46 21.48
N LEU A 41 4.07 2.70 20.50
CA LEU A 41 3.30 1.62 19.87
C LEU A 41 2.90 0.55 20.89
N ASP A 42 3.85 0.09 21.70
CA ASP A 42 3.61 -0.92 22.73
C ASP A 42 2.61 -0.40 23.79
N ALA A 43 2.82 0.83 24.28
CA ALA A 43 1.91 1.46 25.23
C ALA A 43 0.48 1.64 24.66
N PHE A 44 0.36 1.98 23.38
CA PHE A 44 -0.95 2.12 22.73
C PHE A 44 -1.63 0.76 22.57
N ALA A 45 -0.88 -0.29 22.21
CA ALA A 45 -1.40 -1.65 22.13
C ALA A 45 -1.91 -2.14 23.49
N ASP A 46 -1.13 -1.93 24.56
CA ASP A 46 -1.49 -2.32 25.94
C ASP A 46 -2.72 -1.58 26.47
N GLN A 47 -2.94 -0.35 26.03
CA GLN A 47 -4.10 0.46 26.40
C GLN A 47 -5.27 0.34 25.41
N HIS A 48 -5.18 -0.55 24.42
CA HIS A 48 -6.19 -0.74 23.38
C HIS A 48 -6.52 0.55 22.60
N ILE A 49 -5.50 1.39 22.35
CA ILE A 49 -5.59 2.60 21.54
C ILE A 49 -5.22 2.24 20.10
N GLU A 50 -6.22 2.25 19.21
CA GLU A 50 -6.00 1.97 17.79
C GLU A 50 -5.41 3.18 17.06
N ILE A 51 -4.37 2.95 16.23
CA ILE A 51 -3.80 3.97 15.36
C ILE A 51 -4.54 3.94 14.02
N PRO A 52 -5.25 5.01 13.63
CA PRO A 52 -5.97 5.04 12.37
C PRO A 52 -4.98 5.00 11.18
N SER A 53 -5.19 4.09 10.25
CA SER A 53 -4.48 4.06 8.97
C SER A 53 -5.30 4.79 7.90
N ALA A 54 -4.67 5.68 7.14
CA ALA A 54 -5.30 6.22 5.93
C ALA A 54 -5.58 5.08 4.92
N PRO A 55 -6.71 5.11 4.18
CA PRO A 55 -6.97 4.14 3.12
C PRO A 55 -5.81 4.14 2.12
N ARG A 56 -5.23 2.96 1.85
CA ARG A 56 -4.25 2.83 0.75
C ARG A 56 -4.98 3.08 -0.57
N ALA A 57 -4.31 3.78 -1.50
CA ALA A 57 -4.83 3.94 -2.85
C ALA A 57 -5.06 2.56 -3.47
N VAL A 58 -6.29 2.31 -3.94
CA VAL A 58 -6.62 1.10 -4.69
C VAL A 58 -5.96 1.22 -6.06
N VAL A 59 -4.96 0.39 -6.34
CA VAL A 59 -4.44 0.23 -7.70
C VAL A 59 -5.40 -0.72 -8.41
N GLU A 60 -6.24 -0.19 -9.29
CA GLU A 60 -7.01 -1.02 -10.20
C GLU A 60 -6.03 -1.76 -11.13
N THR A 61 -5.72 -3.02 -10.81
CA THR A 61 -5.02 -3.88 -11.75
C THR A 61 -5.99 -4.17 -12.86
N LYS A 62 -5.81 -3.52 -14.01
CA LYS A 62 -6.48 -3.94 -15.24
C LYS A 62 -6.05 -5.39 -15.48
N LYS A 63 -6.98 -6.34 -15.36
CA LYS A 63 -6.70 -7.72 -15.77
C LYS A 63 -6.57 -7.66 -17.29
N ASP A 64 -5.34 -7.69 -17.78
CA ASP A 64 -5.11 -7.94 -19.20
C ASP A 64 -5.78 -9.28 -19.53
N GLU A 65 -6.46 -9.35 -20.68
CA GLU A 65 -7.07 -10.60 -21.13
C GLU A 65 -5.98 -11.67 -21.15
N ALA A 66 -6.28 -12.81 -20.54
CA ALA A 66 -5.36 -13.94 -20.54
C ALA A 66 -5.04 -14.27 -22.01
N TRP A 67 -3.77 -14.22 -22.36
CA TRP A 67 -3.33 -14.61 -23.69
C TRP A 67 -3.83 -16.03 -23.96
N PRO A 68 -4.36 -16.32 -25.17
CA PRO A 68 -4.79 -17.66 -25.49
C PRO A 68 -3.64 -18.64 -25.22
N ILE A 69 -3.89 -19.62 -24.36
CA ILE A 69 -2.88 -20.60 -23.93
C ILE A 69 -2.89 -21.82 -24.87
N ASP A 70 -3.87 -21.87 -25.78
CA ASP A 70 -4.21 -23.04 -26.59
C ASP A 70 -4.04 -22.68 -28.09
N ASP A 71 -2.81 -22.81 -28.56
CA ASP A 71 -2.42 -22.54 -29.96
C ASP A 71 -3.24 -23.39 -30.94
N ASP A 72 -3.59 -24.62 -30.55
CA ASP A 72 -4.37 -25.56 -31.37
C ASP A 72 -5.76 -25.01 -31.73
N LYS A 73 -6.41 -24.27 -30.82
CA LYS A 73 -7.72 -23.65 -31.11
C LYS A 73 -7.63 -22.51 -32.10
N ILE A 74 -6.54 -21.73 -32.05
CA ILE A 74 -6.32 -20.62 -32.98
C ILE A 74 -6.11 -21.16 -34.40
N GLU A 75 -5.35 -22.25 -34.54
CA GLU A 75 -5.11 -22.87 -35.84
C GLU A 75 -6.39 -23.44 -36.45
N VAL A 76 -7.24 -24.07 -35.64
CA VAL A 76 -8.56 -24.59 -36.08
C VAL A 76 -9.47 -23.44 -36.52
N ASP A 77 -9.62 -22.40 -35.71
CA ASP A 77 -10.47 -21.24 -36.05
C ASP A 77 -9.99 -20.54 -37.33
N PHE A 78 -8.67 -20.46 -37.53
CA PHE A 78 -8.08 -19.88 -38.73
C PHE A 78 -8.34 -20.75 -39.97
N ALA A 79 -8.16 -22.07 -39.86
CA ALA A 79 -8.43 -23.01 -40.94
C ALA A 79 -9.91 -23.01 -41.35
N GLU A 80 -10.83 -22.95 -40.38
CA GLU A 80 -12.27 -22.83 -40.63
C GLU A 80 -12.61 -21.50 -41.32
N GLN A 81 -11.99 -20.38 -40.92
CA GLN A 81 -12.17 -19.10 -41.59
C GLN A 81 -11.63 -19.09 -43.02
N GLU A 82 -10.49 -19.74 -43.29
CA GLU A 82 -9.97 -19.88 -44.66
C GLU A 82 -10.87 -20.75 -45.53
N GLN A 83 -11.39 -21.86 -44.99
CA GLN A 83 -12.34 -22.72 -45.70
C GLN A 83 -13.64 -21.97 -46.01
N ALA A 84 -14.22 -21.26 -45.04
CA ALA A 84 -15.44 -20.48 -45.27
C ALA A 84 -15.23 -19.35 -46.30
N LYS A 85 -14.05 -18.72 -46.32
CA LYS A 85 -13.70 -17.72 -47.34
C LYS A 85 -13.50 -18.36 -48.72
N ALA A 86 -12.89 -19.54 -48.80
CA ALA A 86 -12.71 -20.26 -50.05
C ALA A 86 -14.05 -20.74 -50.63
N GLU A 87 -14.94 -21.25 -49.78
CA GLU A 87 -16.30 -21.67 -50.15
C GLU A 87 -17.19 -20.49 -50.57
N ALA A 88 -17.01 -19.31 -49.97
CA ALA A 88 -17.75 -18.10 -50.36
C ALA A 88 -17.28 -17.49 -51.70
N VAL A 89 -16.11 -17.91 -52.20
CA VAL A 89 -15.48 -17.39 -53.43
C VAL A 89 -15.60 -18.39 -54.60
N ALA A 90 -15.99 -19.64 -54.33
CA ALA A 90 -16.25 -20.70 -55.32
C ALA A 90 -17.69 -20.69 -55.84
#